data_AF-A0A957SJG0-F1
#
_entry.id   AF-A0A957SJG0-F1
#
_cell.length_a   1.000
_cell.length_b   1.000
_cell.length_c   1.000
_cell.angle_alpha   90.00
_cell.angle_beta   90.00
_cell.angle_gamma   90.00
#
_symmetry.space_group_name_H-M   'P 1'
#
loop_
_entity.id
_entity.type
_entity.pdbx_description
1 polymer ?
#
loop_
_entity_poly.entity_id
_entity_poly.type
_entity_poly.pdbx_seq_one_letter_code
_entity_poly.pdbx_strand_id
1 'polypeptide(L)'
;MFMDTYRVKPGDKIKLNKWDPDGGEAAEVGKKAGNKEMLKLNDRLEALQELLYAESKQKVLIVLQAMDTGGKDGAIRHVFDGVNPQ
;
A
#
# COMPACT_ATOMS: atom_id res chain seq x y z
N MET A 1 14.49 -1.72 4.01
CA MET A 1 14.81 -2.75 2.98
C MET A 1 13.94 -4.02 3.16
N PHE A 2 12.77 -3.95 3.81
CA PHE A 2 11.84 -5.08 3.99
C PHE A 2 10.74 -5.16 2.90
N MET A 3 10.58 -4.13 2.08
CA MET A 3 9.48 -4.05 1.09
C MET A 3 9.63 -5.06 -0.05
N ASP A 4 10.86 -5.40 -0.46
CA ASP A 4 11.10 -6.41 -1.49
C ASP A 4 10.64 -7.82 -1.07
N THR A 5 10.54 -8.07 0.24
CA THR A 5 10.05 -9.34 0.81
C THR A 5 8.59 -9.62 0.44
N TYR A 6 7.78 -8.57 0.23
CA TYR A 6 6.37 -8.72 -0.14
C TYR A 6 6.14 -8.87 -1.65
N ARG A 7 7.19 -8.73 -2.48
CA ARG A 7 7.07 -8.84 -3.94
C ARG A 7 7.20 -10.29 -4.38
N VAL A 8 6.11 -10.85 -4.91
CA VAL A 8 6.11 -12.13 -5.63
C VAL A 8 6.75 -11.92 -7.01
N LYS A 9 7.79 -12.70 -7.35
CA LYS A 9 8.45 -12.59 -8.65
C LYS A 9 7.73 -13.44 -9.71
N PRO A 10 7.80 -13.07 -10.99
CA PRO A 10 7.26 -13.90 -12.07
C PRO A 10 7.85 -15.32 -12.02
N GLY A 11 6.96 -16.33 -12.02
CA GLY A 11 7.34 -17.75 -11.98
C GLY A 11 7.46 -18.35 -10.56
N ASP A 12 7.34 -17.55 -9.50
CA ASP A 12 7.41 -18.06 -8.13
C ASP A 12 6.21 -18.95 -7.79
N LYS A 13 6.47 -20.11 -7.17
CA LYS A 13 5.44 -20.93 -6.54
C LYS A 13 5.23 -20.47 -5.10
N ILE A 14 4.13 -19.76 -4.86
CA ILE A 14 3.80 -19.19 -3.56
C ILE A 14 3.17 -20.25 -2.64
N LYS A 15 3.59 -20.22 -1.37
CA LYS A 15 2.92 -20.92 -0.27
C LYS A 15 2.47 -19.87 0.75
N LEU A 16 1.17 -19.57 0.78
CA LEU A 16 0.61 -18.50 1.62
C LEU A 16 0.83 -18.75 3.12
N ASN A 17 0.93 -20.01 3.56
CA ASN A 17 1.20 -20.36 4.96
C ASN A 17 2.60 -19.96 5.46
N LYS A 18 3.49 -19.48 4.58
CA LYS A 18 4.79 -18.93 4.95
C LYS A 18 4.76 -17.41 5.17
N TRP A 19 3.63 -16.78 4.93
CA TRP A 19 3.45 -15.34 5.03
C TRP A 19 2.67 -15.05 6.30
N ASP A 20 3.29 -14.29 7.19
CA ASP A 20 2.69 -13.94 8.48
C ASP A 20 1.58 -12.89 8.30
N PRO A 21 0.32 -13.20 8.63
CA PRO A 21 -0.78 -12.25 8.52
C PRO A 21 -0.71 -11.12 9.56
N ASP A 22 0.05 -11.27 10.64
CA ASP A 22 0.18 -10.26 11.70
C ASP A 22 1.22 -9.17 11.37
N GLY A 23 1.77 -9.19 10.14
CA GLY A 23 2.58 -8.10 9.58
C GLY A 23 4.10 -8.33 9.64
N GLY A 24 4.57 -9.45 10.20
CA GLY A 24 5.99 -9.81 10.24
C GLY A 24 6.88 -8.68 10.77
N GLU A 25 8.02 -8.43 10.10
CA GLU A 25 8.95 -7.35 10.46
C GLU A 25 8.31 -5.95 10.44
N ALA A 26 7.27 -5.74 9.62
CA ALA A 26 6.60 -4.43 9.57
C ALA A 26 5.79 -4.16 10.86
N ALA A 27 5.37 -5.20 11.57
CA ALA A 27 4.66 -5.07 12.84
C ALA A 27 5.57 -4.49 13.95
N GLU A 28 6.88 -4.70 13.87
CA GLU A 28 7.87 -4.22 14.86
C GLU A 28 7.98 -2.69 14.91
N VAL A 29 7.58 -2.00 13.83
CA VAL A 29 7.49 -0.53 13.79
C VAL A 29 6.51 -0.01 14.84
N GLY A 30 5.47 -0.79 15.15
CA GLY A 30 4.45 -0.44 16.13
C GLY A 30 3.47 0.63 15.63
N LYS A 31 2.25 0.61 16.17
CA LYS A 31 1.11 1.42 15.69
C LYS A 31 1.39 2.91 15.63
N LYS A 32 2.01 3.48 16.67
CA LYS A 32 2.22 4.94 16.77
C LYS A 32 3.23 5.44 15.73
N ALA A 33 4.35 4.75 15.56
CA ALA A 33 5.35 5.13 14.57
C ALA A 33 4.83 4.84 13.15
N GLY A 34 4.16 3.70 12.95
CA GLY A 34 3.54 3.35 11.67
C GLY A 34 2.54 4.39 11.19
N ASN A 35 1.63 4.84 12.06
CA ASN A 35 0.66 5.90 11.71
C ASN A 35 1.35 7.22 11.36
N LYS A 36 2.43 7.58 12.06
CA LYS A 36 3.19 8.80 11.77
C LYS A 36 3.86 8.74 10.39
N GLU A 37 4.45 7.60 10.04
CA GLU A 37 5.05 7.42 8.72
C GLU A 37 3.98 7.33 7.62
N MET A 38 2.82 6.74 7.90
CA MET A 38 1.70 6.67 6.96
C MET A 38 1.23 8.07 6.53
N LEU A 39 1.08 9.00 7.47
CA LEU A 39 0.71 10.40 7.14
C LEU A 39 1.71 11.06 6.19
N LYS A 40 3.02 10.91 6.44
CA LYS A 40 4.06 11.46 5.55
C LYS A 40 4.02 10.85 4.15
N LEU A 41 3.71 9.55 4.06
CA LEU A 41 3.58 8.86 2.78
C LEU A 41 2.31 9.28 2.04
N ASN A 42 1.24 9.57 2.76
CA ASN A 42 -0.01 10.10 2.19
C ASN A 42 0.21 11.51 1.60
N ASP A 43 0.83 12.43 2.34
CA ASP A 43 1.17 13.78 1.83
C ASP A 43 2.00 13.69 0.54
N ARG A 44 2.93 12.73 0.50
CA ARG A 44 3.76 12.49 -0.69
C ARG A 44 2.97 11.86 -1.85
N LEU A 45 2.00 11.00 -1.55
CA LEU A 45 1.13 10.38 -2.55
C LEU A 45 0.23 11.42 -3.20
N GLU A 46 -0.32 12.36 -2.43
CA GLU A 46 -1.12 13.49 -2.91
C GLU A 46 -0.32 14.32 -3.93
N ALA A 47 0.88 14.77 -3.56
CA ALA A 47 1.74 15.53 -4.46
C ALA A 47 2.12 14.77 -5.75
N LEU A 48 2.32 13.44 -5.64
CA LEU A 48 2.61 12.60 -6.81
C LEU A 48 1.38 12.41 -7.71
N GLN A 49 0.17 12.37 -7.15
CA GLN A 49 -1.07 12.30 -7.94
C GLN A 49 -1.27 13.59 -8.74
N GLU A 50 -1.06 14.76 -8.13
CA GLU A 50 -1.14 16.04 -8.85
C GLU A 50 -0.17 16.10 -10.03
N LEU A 51 1.07 15.63 -9.83
CA LEU A 51 2.07 15.55 -10.90
C LEU A 51 1.68 14.56 -11.99
N LEU A 52 1.18 13.37 -11.64
CA LEU A 52 0.72 12.35 -12.58
C LEU A 52 -0.42 12.90 -13.46
N TYR A 53 -1.37 13.60 -12.83
CA TYR A 53 -2.49 14.22 -13.51
C TYR A 53 -2.03 15.34 -14.45
N ALA A 54 -1.21 16.26 -13.95
CA ALA A 54 -0.66 17.37 -14.74
C ALA A 54 0.21 16.89 -15.92
N GLU A 55 0.96 15.80 -15.75
CA GLU A 55 1.78 15.23 -16.82
C GLU A 55 0.91 14.60 -17.92
N SER A 56 -0.17 13.91 -17.56
CA SER A 56 -1.12 13.28 -18.50
C SER A 56 -0.49 12.27 -19.47
N LYS A 57 0.65 11.66 -19.11
CA LYS A 57 1.37 10.68 -19.96
C LYS A 57 1.28 9.25 -19.48
N GLN A 58 1.10 9.04 -18.18
CA GLN A 58 1.15 7.74 -17.55
C GLN A 58 -0.22 7.36 -16.96
N LYS A 59 -0.45 6.07 -16.79
CA LYS A 59 -1.65 5.52 -16.15
C LYS A 59 -1.21 4.57 -15.05
N VAL A 60 -1.87 4.62 -13.91
CA VAL A 60 -1.62 3.75 -12.75
C VAL A 60 -2.88 2.95 -12.46
N LEU A 61 -2.73 1.64 -12.31
CA LEU A 61 -3.80 0.73 -11.89
C LEU A 61 -3.38 0.04 -10.60
N ILE A 62 -4.22 0.14 -9.57
CA ILE A 62 -4.02 -0.50 -8.28
C ILE A 62 -5.14 -1.53 -8.11
N VAL A 63 -4.78 -2.80 -7.97
CA VAL A 63 -5.73 -3.89 -7.75
C VAL A 63 -5.64 -4.36 -6.30
N LEU A 64 -6.76 -4.30 -5.58
CA LEU A 64 -6.87 -4.77 -4.20
C LEU A 64 -7.73 -6.03 -4.14
N GLN A 65 -7.12 -7.15 -3.74
CA GLN A 65 -7.81 -8.43 -3.58
C GLN A 65 -7.51 -9.01 -2.20
N ALA A 66 -8.56 -9.44 -1.51
CA ALA A 66 -8.50 -10.08 -0.21
C ALA A 66 -9.80 -10.88 -0.01
N MET A 67 -9.83 -11.73 1.01
CA MET A 67 -11.07 -12.38 1.46
C MET A 67 -12.09 -11.33 1.95
N ASP A 68 -13.32 -11.77 2.19
CA ASP A 68 -14.31 -10.99 2.93
C ASP A 68 -13.72 -10.57 4.27
N THR A 69 -14.06 -9.35 4.70
CA THR A 69 -13.49 -8.66 5.87
C THR A 69 -11.95 -8.51 5.88
N GLY A 70 -11.26 -8.86 4.80
CA GLY A 70 -9.80 -8.73 4.64
C GLY A 70 -9.28 -7.30 4.49
N GLY A 71 -10.06 -6.28 4.86
CA GLY A 71 -9.59 -4.90 5.00
C GLY A 71 -9.48 -4.06 3.72
N LYS A 72 -9.93 -4.55 2.55
CA LYS A 72 -9.85 -3.82 1.25
C LYS A 72 -10.40 -2.39 1.33
N ASP A 73 -11.62 -2.24 1.86
CA ASP A 73 -12.28 -0.93 1.94
C ASP A 73 -11.57 0.02 2.91
N GLY A 74 -11.04 -0.52 4.02
CA GLY A 74 -10.27 0.26 4.99
C GLY A 74 -8.95 0.74 4.39
N ALA A 75 -8.27 -0.12 3.63
CA ALA A 75 -7.04 0.24 2.92
C ALA A 75 -7.29 1.37 1.92
N ILE A 76 -8.39 1.31 1.14
CA ILE A 76 -8.75 2.40 0.22
C ILE A 76 -8.95 3.71 0.98
N ARG A 77 -9.78 3.68 2.02
CA ARG A 77 -10.13 4.88 2.81
C ARG A 77 -8.92 5.53 3.46
N HIS A 78 -7.98 4.74 4.00
CA HIS A 78 -6.85 5.30 4.75
C HIS A 78 -5.65 5.66 3.86
N VAL A 79 -5.38 4.87 2.81
CA VAL A 79 -4.21 5.10 1.95
C VAL A 79 -4.47 6.26 0.99
N PHE A 80 -5.68 6.37 0.45
CA PHE A 80 -6.06 7.40 -0.52
C PHE A 80 -6.90 8.53 0.10
N ASP A 81 -6.91 8.64 1.43
CA ASP A 81 -7.49 9.81 2.08
C ASP A 81 -6.77 11.07 1.58
N GLY A 82 -7.49 12.15 1.29
CA GLY A 82 -6.91 13.40 0.77
C GLY A 82 -6.44 13.37 -0.69
N VAL A 83 -6.25 12.20 -1.31
CA VAL A 83 -5.84 12.12 -2.71
C VAL A 83 -7.00 12.54 -3.62
N ASN A 84 -6.81 13.63 -4.37
CA ASN A 84 -7.82 14.14 -5.29
C ASN A 84 -8.15 13.10 -6.37
N PRO A 85 -9.41 12.67 -6.53
CA PRO A 85 -9.79 11.66 -7.52
C PRO A 85 -9.85 12.18 -8.96
N GLN A 86 -9.59 13.48 -9.18
CA GLN A 86 -9.71 14.13 -10.49
C GLN A 86 -8.37 14.21 -11.23
#